data_AF-A0AAN9BI50-F1
#
_entry.id   AF-A0AAN9BI50-F1
#
_cell.length_a   1.000
_cell.length_b   1.000
_cell.length_c   1.000
_cell.angle_alpha   90.00
_cell.angle_beta   90.00
_cell.angle_gamma   90.00
#
_symmetry.space_group_name_H-M   'P 1'
#
loop_
_entity.id
_entity.type
_entity.pdbx_description
1 polymer ?
#
loop_
_entity_poly.entity_id
_entity_poly.type
_entity_poly.pdbx_seq_one_letter_code
_entity_poly.pdbx_strand_id
1 'polypeptide(L)'
;MDTCGHVHYSVLDDYRRYVNNTYLEDTLLWSYKMNSWLTPGWYRFKLNGTNAVMPTYCVPTRHCSTRYPVWLDMMGGTLPRLGEEKEARSCVTNYDDCCDWSDKVTVRNCGDFFIYRLQPTLFRYSVYCVSM
;
A
#
# COMPACT_ATOMS: atom_id res chain seq x y z
N MET A 1 7.15 -16.79 -14.25
CA MET A 1 6.73 -16.16 -15.53
C MET A 1 6.25 -14.76 -15.19
N ASP A 2 6.92 -13.72 -15.67
CA ASP A 2 6.48 -12.33 -15.46
C ASP A 2 5.36 -11.99 -16.46
N THR A 3 4.12 -11.90 -15.97
CA THR A 3 2.93 -11.57 -16.79
C THR A 3 2.72 -10.07 -16.97
N CYS A 4 3.61 -9.24 -16.41
CA CYS A 4 3.54 -7.78 -16.39
C CYS A 4 4.66 -7.11 -17.17
N GLY A 5 5.47 -7.84 -17.95
CA GLY A 5 6.61 -7.28 -18.70
C GLY A 5 6.27 -6.19 -19.73
N HIS A 6 4.99 -6.02 -20.09
CA HIS A 6 4.49 -4.95 -20.98
C HIS A 6 3.81 -3.80 -20.23
N VAL A 7 3.60 -3.92 -18.91
CA VAL A 7 2.93 -2.91 -18.11
C VAL A 7 3.98 -1.97 -17.54
N HIS A 8 3.86 -0.67 -17.83
CA HIS A 8 4.71 0.33 -17.20
C HIS A 8 4.27 0.56 -15.76
N TYR A 9 5.18 0.36 -14.80
CA TYR A 9 4.96 0.60 -13.38
C TYR A 9 6.17 1.25 -12.72
N SER A 10 5.92 2.00 -11.66
CA SER A 10 6.96 2.61 -10.82
C SER A 10 7.25 1.71 -9.62
N VAL A 11 8.48 1.74 -9.11
CA VAL A 11 8.87 0.98 -7.91
C VAL A 11 8.85 1.89 -6.69
N LEU A 12 8.14 1.48 -5.64
CA LEU A 12 8.16 2.09 -4.31
C LEU A 12 8.94 1.17 -3.37
N ASP A 13 10.25 1.41 -3.27
CA ASP A 13 11.13 0.74 -2.30
C ASP A 13 11.38 1.68 -1.13
N ASP A 14 10.69 1.46 -0.01
CA ASP A 14 10.80 2.31 1.16
C ASP A 14 10.50 1.51 2.43
N TYR A 15 11.54 1.22 3.20
CA TYR A 15 11.42 0.41 4.41
C TYR A 15 10.41 0.99 5.41
N ARG A 16 10.19 2.32 5.43
CA ARG A 16 9.25 2.99 6.34
C ARG A 16 7.82 2.49 6.18
N ARG A 17 7.45 2.00 4.99
CA ARG A 17 6.11 1.46 4.70
C ARG A 17 5.84 0.11 5.36
N TYR A 18 6.86 -0.52 5.96
CA TYR A 18 6.70 -1.83 6.59
C TYR A 18 5.73 -1.78 7.78
N VAL A 19 4.83 -2.74 7.85
CA VAL A 19 3.78 -2.82 8.90
C VAL A 19 4.32 -2.75 10.32
N ASN A 20 5.54 -3.23 10.61
CA ASN A 20 6.08 -3.20 11.97
C ASN A 20 6.72 -1.86 12.37
N ASN A 21 6.85 -0.90 11.45
CA ASN A 21 7.43 0.39 11.79
C ASN A 21 6.41 1.27 12.49
N THR A 22 6.70 1.62 13.74
CA THR A 22 5.87 2.52 14.51
C THR A 22 6.04 3.97 14.07
N TYR A 23 4.97 4.73 14.14
CA TYR A 23 4.99 6.19 14.00
C TYR A 23 5.58 6.82 15.26
N LEU A 24 6.68 7.56 15.13
CA LEU A 24 7.33 8.30 16.21
C LEU A 24 6.89 9.76 16.16
N GLU A 25 6.25 10.25 17.22
CA GLU A 25 5.72 11.63 17.29
C GLU A 25 6.81 12.70 17.51
N ASP A 26 8.02 12.31 17.95
CA ASP A 26 9.01 13.22 18.56
C ASP A 26 10.23 13.59 17.67
N THR A 27 10.20 13.28 16.37
CA THR A 27 11.26 13.76 15.46
C THR A 27 10.88 15.12 14.88
N LEU A 28 11.43 16.17 15.46
CA LEU A 28 11.48 17.53 14.89
C LEU A 28 11.88 17.46 13.41
N LEU A 29 10.91 17.77 12.54
CA LEU A 29 11.06 18.26 11.16
C LEU A 29 11.83 17.33 10.19
N TRP A 30 11.10 16.60 9.31
CA TRP A 30 11.45 16.16 7.92
C TRP A 30 11.12 14.70 7.49
N SER A 31 10.59 13.83 8.34
CA SER A 31 10.43 12.40 7.98
C SER A 31 8.99 11.92 7.72
N TYR A 32 7.99 12.81 7.73
CA TYR A 32 6.62 12.40 7.49
C TYR A 32 6.44 11.90 6.05
N LYS A 33 6.33 10.58 5.85
CA LYS A 33 6.00 10.02 4.54
C LYS A 33 4.52 10.24 4.28
N MET A 34 4.20 11.01 3.25
CA MET A 34 2.83 11.21 2.81
C MET A 34 2.70 10.75 1.38
N ASN A 35 1.66 9.97 1.11
CA ASN A 35 1.40 9.48 -0.25
C ASN A 35 0.66 10.51 -1.12
N SER A 36 0.38 11.71 -0.63
CA SER A 36 -0.25 12.78 -1.43
C SER A 36 0.60 13.27 -2.62
N TRP A 37 1.86 12.83 -2.70
CA TRP A 37 2.81 13.15 -3.77
C TRP A 37 2.87 12.05 -4.84
N LEU A 38 2.19 10.93 -4.63
CA LEU A 38 2.08 9.90 -5.66
C LEU A 38 1.29 10.44 -6.84
N THR A 39 1.72 10.11 -8.05
CA THR A 39 0.91 10.30 -9.24
C THR A 39 0.04 9.06 -9.46
N PRO A 40 -1.16 9.20 -10.04
CA PRO A 40 -1.96 8.04 -10.41
C PRO A 40 -1.19 7.11 -11.37
N GLY A 41 -1.17 5.81 -11.09
CA GLY A 41 -0.44 4.86 -11.93
C GLY A 41 -0.25 3.49 -11.31
N TRP A 42 0.45 2.61 -12.04
CA TRP A 42 0.82 1.29 -11.55
C TRP A 42 2.09 1.36 -10.70
N TYR A 43 2.07 0.71 -9.54
CA TYR A 43 3.18 0.66 -8.61
C TYR A 43 3.46 -0.76 -8.14
N ARG A 44 4.75 -1.08 -8.01
CA ARG A 44 5.26 -2.27 -7.32
C ARG A 44 5.86 -1.86 -6.00
N PHE A 45 5.59 -2.59 -4.94
CA PHE A 45 6.22 -2.36 -3.64
C PHE A 45 7.45 -3.23 -3.43
N LYS A 46 8.43 -2.65 -2.74
CA LYS A 46 9.61 -3.34 -2.25
C LYS A 46 9.98 -2.89 -0.85
N LEU A 47 10.68 -3.77 -0.14
CA LEU A 47 11.37 -3.49 1.11
C LEU A 47 12.83 -3.91 0.95
N ASN A 48 13.73 -2.93 0.89
CA ASN A 48 15.18 -3.15 0.74
C ASN A 48 15.49 -4.09 -0.43
N GLY A 49 14.92 -3.82 -1.61
CA GLY A 49 15.12 -4.61 -2.83
C GLY A 49 14.24 -5.85 -2.98
N THR A 50 13.62 -6.32 -1.88
CA THR A 50 12.79 -7.53 -1.84
C THR A 50 11.33 -7.21 -2.15
N ASN A 51 10.61 -8.12 -2.82
CA ASN A 51 9.18 -7.92 -3.12
C ASN A 51 8.38 -7.80 -1.82
N ALA A 52 7.46 -6.83 -1.80
CA ALA A 52 6.55 -6.63 -0.70
C ALA A 52 5.13 -6.46 -1.24
N VAL A 53 4.15 -6.76 -0.40
CA VAL A 53 2.72 -6.73 -0.75
C VAL A 53 1.97 -5.81 0.19
N MET A 54 0.90 -5.18 -0.28
CA MET A 54 -0.03 -4.53 0.65
C MET A 54 -0.73 -5.60 1.50
N PRO A 55 -0.79 -5.44 2.84
CA PRO A 55 -1.45 -6.40 3.71
C PRO A 55 -2.95 -6.46 3.38
N THR A 56 -3.52 -7.66 3.36
CA THR A 56 -4.97 -7.87 3.18
C THR A 56 -5.73 -7.91 4.51
N TYR A 57 -5.17 -7.28 5.53
CA TYR A 57 -5.70 -7.22 6.88
C TYR A 57 -5.56 -5.79 7.42
N CYS A 58 -6.42 -5.45 8.37
CA CYS A 58 -6.42 -4.15 9.03
C CYS A 58 -5.11 -3.93 9.79
N VAL A 59 -4.41 -2.85 9.46
CA VAL A 59 -3.16 -2.46 10.13
C VAL A 59 -3.50 -1.42 11.20
N PRO A 60 -3.19 -1.67 12.49
CA PRO A 60 -3.53 -0.72 13.57
C PRO A 60 -2.92 0.67 13.33
N THR A 61 -3.58 1.72 13.81
CA THR A 61 -3.07 3.10 13.71
C THR A 61 -1.62 3.22 14.21
N ARG A 62 -0.90 4.25 13.75
CA ARG A 62 0.51 4.51 14.13
C ARG A 62 1.51 3.43 13.67
N HIS A 63 1.22 2.72 12.59
CA HIS A 63 2.14 1.78 11.92
C HIS A 63 2.54 2.27 10.53
N CYS A 64 3.48 1.59 9.87
CA CYS A 64 4.05 1.97 8.57
C CYS A 64 4.58 3.41 8.55
N SER A 65 5.12 3.85 9.70
CA SER A 65 5.58 5.23 9.93
C SER A 65 4.53 6.30 9.59
N THR A 66 3.24 6.00 9.78
CA THR A 66 2.14 6.91 9.49
C THR A 66 1.08 6.89 10.59
N ARG A 67 0.23 7.93 10.65
CA ARG A 67 -0.89 7.96 11.60
C ARG A 67 -2.05 7.12 11.10
N TYR A 68 -2.27 7.15 9.79
CA TYR A 68 -3.38 6.50 9.10
C TYR A 68 -2.86 5.46 8.09
N PRO A 69 -2.58 4.23 8.56
CA PRO A 69 -2.22 3.12 7.69
C PRO A 69 -3.25 2.90 6.58
N VAL A 70 -2.77 2.56 5.39
CA VAL A 70 -3.62 2.16 4.28
C VAL A 70 -3.31 0.72 3.89
N TRP A 71 -4.30 -0.15 4.00
CA TRP A 71 -4.21 -1.58 3.71
C TRP A 71 -5.17 -1.97 2.57
N LEU A 72 -5.05 -3.18 2.06
CA LEU A 72 -5.81 -3.65 0.91
C LEU A 72 -7.01 -4.49 1.36
N ASP A 73 -8.22 -3.98 1.18
CA ASP A 73 -9.43 -4.77 1.37
C ASP A 73 -9.84 -5.44 0.05
N MET A 74 -9.82 -6.78 0.05
CA MET A 74 -10.25 -7.60 -1.09
C MET A 74 -11.78 -7.78 -1.16
N MET A 75 -12.56 -7.11 -0.32
CA MET A 75 -14.03 -7.11 -0.33
C MET A 75 -14.63 -8.52 -0.22
N GLY A 76 -14.06 -9.35 0.67
CA GLY A 76 -14.43 -10.76 0.85
C GLY A 76 -13.84 -11.70 -0.20
N GLY A 77 -13.05 -11.19 -1.14
CA GLY A 77 -12.31 -11.97 -2.14
C GLY A 77 -10.89 -12.35 -1.72
N THR A 78 -10.17 -12.95 -2.67
CA THR A 78 -8.74 -13.29 -2.55
C THR A 78 -7.93 -12.52 -3.57
N LEU A 79 -6.63 -12.37 -3.31
CA LEU A 79 -5.67 -11.80 -4.26
C LEU A 79 -5.81 -12.43 -5.67
N PRO A 80 -5.50 -11.69 -6.73
CA PRO A 80 -5.60 -12.19 -8.10
C PRO A 80 -4.69 -13.40 -8.32
N ARG A 81 -5.13 -14.35 -9.15
CA ARG A 81 -4.28 -15.44 -9.63
C ARG A 81 -3.29 -14.91 -10.67
N LEU A 82 -2.28 -15.71 -11.03
CA LEU A 82 -1.25 -15.34 -12.00
C LEU A 82 -1.85 -14.71 -13.28
N GLY A 83 -1.47 -13.47 -13.57
CA GLY A 83 -1.93 -12.74 -14.76
C GLY A 83 -3.31 -12.08 -14.62
N GLU A 84 -4.08 -12.37 -13.57
CA GLU A 84 -5.38 -11.74 -13.32
C GLU A 84 -5.22 -10.33 -12.75
N GLU A 85 -6.21 -9.49 -13.07
CA GLU A 85 -6.48 -8.23 -12.40
C GLU A 85 -7.77 -8.35 -11.58
N LYS A 86 -7.78 -7.77 -10.38
CA LYS A 86 -8.98 -7.69 -9.53
C LYS A 86 -9.16 -6.29 -8.97
N GLU A 87 -10.41 -5.85 -8.88
CA GLU A 87 -10.77 -4.68 -8.10
C GLU A 87 -10.71 -5.00 -6.61
N ALA A 88 -10.24 -4.02 -5.85
CA ALA A 88 -10.13 -4.04 -4.40
C ALA A 88 -10.35 -2.60 -3.88
N ARG A 89 -10.28 -2.44 -2.57
CA ARG A 89 -10.26 -1.13 -1.93
C ARG A 89 -8.96 -0.90 -1.21
N SER A 90 -8.42 0.31 -1.28
CA SER A 90 -7.43 0.75 -0.31
C SER A 90 -8.16 1.38 0.87
N CYS A 91 -8.12 0.73 2.04
CA CYS A 91 -8.82 1.13 3.24
C CYS A 91 -7.88 1.89 4.18
N VAL A 92 -8.31 3.04 4.67
CA VAL A 92 -7.61 3.86 5.65
C VAL A 92 -8.06 3.44 7.05
N THR A 93 -7.13 3.01 7.89
CA THR A 93 -7.40 2.70 9.29
C THR A 93 -7.37 3.98 10.14
N ASN A 94 -8.41 4.16 10.95
CA ASN A 94 -8.53 5.20 11.95
C ASN A 94 -8.74 4.57 13.34
N TYR A 95 -8.93 5.36 14.40
CA TYR A 95 -9.04 4.84 15.77
C TYR A 95 -10.27 3.95 16.00
N ASP A 96 -11.39 4.26 15.35
CA ASP A 96 -12.67 3.60 15.58
C ASP A 96 -13.06 2.58 14.50
N ASP A 97 -12.46 2.69 13.30
CA ASP A 97 -12.78 1.84 12.15
C ASP A 97 -11.51 1.46 11.35
N CYS A 98 -11.47 0.20 10.95
CA CYS A 98 -10.45 -0.36 10.07
C CYS A 98 -10.54 0.19 8.63
N CYS A 99 -11.70 0.65 8.18
CA CYS A 99 -11.91 1.20 6.84
C CYS A 99 -12.83 2.43 6.88
N ASP A 100 -12.46 3.43 7.69
CA ASP A 100 -13.18 4.71 7.81
C ASP A 100 -13.31 5.41 6.44
N TRP A 101 -12.28 5.27 5.61
CA TRP A 101 -12.27 5.77 4.24
C TRP A 101 -11.68 4.75 3.28
N SER A 102 -12.18 4.75 2.05
CA SER A 102 -11.66 3.87 1.01
C SER A 102 -11.67 4.47 -0.38
N ASP A 103 -10.67 4.10 -1.17
CA ASP A 103 -10.61 4.36 -2.59
C ASP A 103 -10.55 3.04 -3.37
N LYS A 104 -11.02 3.08 -4.63
CA LYS A 104 -10.89 1.93 -5.54
C LYS A 104 -9.43 1.74 -5.93
N VAL A 105 -8.98 0.49 -5.88
CA VAL A 105 -7.66 0.09 -6.37
C VAL A 105 -7.80 -1.13 -7.28
N THR A 106 -6.94 -1.25 -8.27
CA THR A 106 -6.83 -2.48 -9.08
C THR A 106 -5.51 -3.15 -8.74
N VAL A 107 -5.54 -4.45 -8.50
CA VAL A 107 -4.36 -5.26 -8.20
C VAL A 107 -4.17 -6.28 -9.30
N ARG A 108 -2.93 -6.44 -9.77
CA ARG A 108 -2.54 -7.46 -10.75
C ARG A 108 -1.46 -8.36 -10.18
N ASN A 109 -1.59 -9.67 -10.42
CA ASN A 109 -0.55 -10.64 -10.07
C ASN A 109 0.42 -10.83 -11.25
N CYS A 110 1.69 -10.48 -11.05
CA CYS A 110 2.75 -10.59 -12.05
C CYS A 110 3.56 -11.88 -11.96
N GLY A 111 3.19 -12.80 -11.04
CA GLY A 111 3.96 -13.98 -10.68
C GLY A 111 4.68 -13.78 -9.36
N ASP A 112 5.90 -13.22 -9.41
CA ASP A 112 6.75 -13.08 -8.22
C ASP A 112 6.40 -11.85 -7.37
N PHE A 113 5.57 -10.96 -7.89
CA PHE A 113 5.16 -9.71 -7.25
C PHE A 113 3.77 -9.28 -7.72
N PHE A 114 3.19 -8.33 -7.00
CA PHE A 114 1.94 -7.66 -7.38
C PHE A 114 2.23 -6.22 -7.79
N ILE A 115 1.41 -5.71 -8.70
CA ILE A 115 1.33 -4.27 -8.99
C ILE A 115 -0.06 -3.75 -8.64
N TYR A 116 -0.10 -2.51 -8.19
CA TYR A 116 -1.28 -1.84 -7.67
C TYR A 116 -1.50 -0.55 -8.46
N ARG A 117 -2.70 -0.32 -8.97
CA ARG A 117 -3.06 0.94 -9.62
C ARG A 117 -3.46 1.94 -8.54
N LEU A 118 -2.49 2.70 -8.04
CA LEU A 118 -2.62 3.60 -6.90
C LEU A 118 -2.89 5.03 -7.36
N GLN A 119 -3.39 5.83 -6.43
CA GLN A 119 -3.58 7.27 -6.55
C GLN A 119 -2.97 7.96 -5.31
N PRO A 120 -2.77 9.29 -5.32
CA PRO A 120 -2.41 9.98 -4.09
C PRO A 120 -3.48 9.75 -3.01
N THR A 121 -3.03 9.47 -1.80
CA THR A 121 -3.93 9.20 -0.68
C THR A 121 -4.68 10.47 -0.27
N LEU A 122 -5.97 10.33 0.06
CA LEU A 122 -6.84 11.46 0.39
C LEU A 122 -6.41 12.22 1.65
N PHE A 123 -5.91 11.50 2.67
CA PHE A 123 -5.57 12.12 3.94
C PHE A 123 -4.12 12.55 4.00
N ARG A 124 -3.92 13.77 4.51
CA ARG A 124 -2.64 14.12 5.12
C ARG A 124 -2.34 13.05 6.15
N TYR A 125 -1.11 12.56 6.17
CA TYR A 125 -0.69 11.57 7.15
C TYR A 125 -1.18 10.13 6.93
N SER A 126 -1.36 9.73 5.67
CA SER A 126 -1.66 8.34 5.28
C SER A 126 -0.65 7.73 4.31
N VAL A 127 -0.40 6.42 4.48
CA VAL A 127 0.62 5.65 3.75
C VAL A 127 0.10 4.25 3.43
N TYR A 128 0.21 3.84 2.16
CA TYR A 128 0.08 2.45 1.72
C TYR A 128 1.16 1.61 2.41
N CYS A 129 0.70 0.77 3.34
CA CYS A 129 1.48 -0.18 4.11
C CYS A 129 1.90 -1.36 3.26
N VAL A 130 3.00 -2.00 3.65
CA VAL A 130 3.49 -3.22 3.02
C VAL A 130 3.99 -4.23 4.05
N SER A 131 3.87 -5.51 3.72
CA SER A 131 4.47 -6.64 4.45
C SER A 131 5.26 -7.51 3.48
N MET A 132 6.12 -8.37 4.04
CA MET A 132 6.76 -9.46 3.29
C MET A 132 5.80 -10.63 3.10
#